data_AF-A0A9Q9EVT2-F1
#
_entry.id   AF-A0A9Q9EVT2-F1
#
_cell.length_a   1.000
_cell.length_b   1.000
_cell.length_c   1.000
_cell.angle_alpha   90.00
_cell.angle_beta   90.00
_cell.angle_gamma   90.00
#
_symmetry.space_group_name_H-M   'P 1'
#
loop_
_entity.id
_entity.type
_entity.pdbx_description
1 polymer ?
#
loop_
_entity_poly.entity_id
_entity_poly.type
_entity_poly.pdbx_seq_one_letter_code
_entity_poly.pdbx_strand_id
1 'polypeptide(L)'
;MDTMEKFYSDGIRLAEKQDKDGAEFDSRLTEIFCRAVSLYDKQAKALANDFADYWLSEYSEGRQKKEEAVEWFYKIFSLIAGNFEKDMDFPQEDWEQINLIISSEAESLDMDLLNSIMTVIVERKKI
;
A
#
# COMPACT_ATOMS: atom_id res chain seq x y z
N MET A 1 -19.69 -1.22 4.56
CA MET A 1 -18.29 -0.83 4.70
C MET A 1 -17.55 -1.56 3.61
N ASP A 2 -16.96 -0.79 2.70
CA ASP A 2 -16.12 -1.31 1.63
C ASP A 2 -14.84 -1.97 2.21
N THR A 3 -14.17 -2.82 1.45
CA THR A 3 -12.96 -3.52 1.89
C THR A 3 -11.85 -2.53 2.27
N MET A 4 -11.76 -1.40 1.56
CA MET A 4 -10.75 -0.38 1.84
C MET A 4 -11.09 0.43 3.11
N GLU A 5 -12.35 0.84 3.28
CA GLU A 5 -12.82 1.50 4.52
C GLU A 5 -12.59 0.61 5.75
N LYS A 6 -12.80 -0.70 5.58
CA LYS A 6 -12.53 -1.70 6.62
C LYS A 6 -11.05 -1.77 6.96
N PHE A 7 -10.19 -1.88 5.94
CA PHE A 7 -8.74 -1.87 6.09
C PHE A 7 -8.28 -0.66 6.89
N TYR A 8 -8.71 0.54 6.47
CA TYR A 8 -8.33 1.79 7.11
C TYR A 8 -8.79 1.83 8.57
N SER A 9 -10.05 1.49 8.83
CA SER A 9 -10.62 1.45 10.19
C SER A 9 -9.88 0.46 11.11
N ASP A 10 -9.50 -0.71 10.59
CA ASP A 10 -8.77 -1.72 11.35
C ASP A 10 -7.30 -1.28 11.59
N GLY A 11 -6.68 -0.62 10.62
CA GLY A 11 -5.34 -0.03 10.74
C GLY A 11 -5.26 1.09 11.78
N ILE A 12 -6.19 2.03 11.77
CA ILE A 12 -6.25 3.10 12.78
C ILE A 12 -6.45 2.53 14.18
N ARG A 13 -7.38 1.58 14.36
CA ARG A 13 -7.56 0.89 15.66
C ARG A 13 -6.33 0.13 16.12
N LEU A 14 -5.54 -0.40 15.18
CA LEU A 14 -4.28 -1.08 15.49
C LEU A 14 -3.23 -0.06 15.96
N ALA A 15 -3.13 1.08 15.29
CA ALA A 15 -2.23 2.17 15.67
C ALA A 15 -2.55 2.71 17.09
N GLU A 16 -3.83 2.93 17.39
CA GLU A 16 -4.29 3.44 18.70
C GLU A 16 -4.06 2.47 19.87
N LYS A 17 -4.06 1.15 19.63
CA LYS A 17 -3.98 0.13 20.70
C LYS A 17 -2.55 -0.26 21.06
N GLN A 18 -1.61 -0.11 20.13
CA GLN A 18 -0.25 -0.60 20.27
C GLN A 18 0.63 0.52 20.85
N ASP A 19 0.92 0.50 22.15
CA ASP A 19 1.73 1.53 22.80
C ASP A 19 3.24 1.21 22.87
N LYS A 20 3.67 -0.06 22.67
CA LYS A 20 5.02 -0.49 23.09
C LYS A 20 5.81 -1.41 22.16
N ASP A 21 5.16 -2.17 21.27
CA ASP A 21 5.86 -3.06 20.34
C ASP A 21 5.66 -2.58 18.90
N GLY A 22 6.74 -2.07 18.29
CA GLY A 22 6.75 -1.65 16.90
C GLY A 22 6.66 -2.83 15.94
N ALA A 23 7.36 -3.93 16.25
CA ALA A 23 7.44 -5.09 15.37
C ALA A 23 6.09 -5.84 15.28
N GLU A 24 5.35 -5.95 16.39
CA GLU A 24 4.01 -6.52 16.37
C GLU A 24 3.03 -5.65 15.55
N PHE A 25 3.12 -4.33 15.69
CA PHE A 25 2.35 -3.39 14.87
C PHE A 25 2.68 -3.56 13.37
N ASP A 26 3.96 -3.54 13.01
CA ASP A 26 4.45 -3.63 11.64
C ASP A 26 3.99 -4.93 10.97
N SER A 27 4.16 -6.07 11.67
CA SER A 27 3.73 -7.39 11.18
C SER A 27 2.21 -7.48 11.03
N ARG A 28 1.45 -6.87 11.95
CA ARG A 28 -0.01 -6.96 11.91
C ARG A 28 -0.61 -6.03 10.85
N LEU A 29 -0.05 -4.84 10.66
CA LEU A 29 -0.49 -3.89 9.64
C LEU A 29 -0.30 -4.48 8.23
N THR A 30 0.89 -5.03 7.96
CA THR A 30 1.20 -5.70 6.68
C THR A 30 0.30 -6.90 6.42
N GLU A 31 0.02 -7.74 7.43
CA GLU A 31 -0.93 -8.86 7.30
C GLU A 31 -2.34 -8.38 6.92
N ILE A 32 -2.82 -7.33 7.59
CA ILE A 32 -4.15 -6.76 7.33
C ILE A 32 -4.22 -6.15 5.92
N PHE A 33 -3.16 -5.44 5.50
CA PHE A 33 -3.04 -4.89 4.16
C PHE A 33 -3.07 -5.97 3.07
N CYS A 34 -2.16 -6.95 3.13
CA CYS A 34 -2.07 -8.01 2.13
C CYS A 34 -3.37 -8.82 2.04
N ARG A 35 -4.02 -9.06 3.20
CA ARG A 35 -5.33 -9.72 3.23
C ARG A 35 -6.42 -8.87 2.59
N ALA A 36 -6.44 -7.57 2.85
CA ALA A 36 -7.45 -6.67 2.31
C ALA A 36 -7.33 -6.55 0.78
N VAL A 37 -6.11 -6.37 0.26
CA VAL A 37 -5.86 -6.35 -1.19
C VAL A 37 -6.23 -7.69 -1.82
N SER A 38 -5.82 -8.82 -1.24
CA SER A 38 -6.16 -10.15 -1.79
C SER A 38 -7.66 -10.46 -1.77
N LEU A 39 -8.44 -9.84 -0.87
CA LEU A 39 -9.90 -9.95 -0.85
C LEU A 39 -10.56 -9.08 -1.92
N TYR A 40 -9.95 -7.93 -2.21
CA TYR A 40 -10.39 -7.02 -3.26
C TYR A 40 -10.08 -7.58 -4.65
N ASP A 41 -8.81 -7.93 -4.89
CA ASP A 41 -8.34 -8.58 -6.10
C ASP A 41 -7.30 -9.66 -5.75
N LYS A 42 -7.60 -10.90 -6.13
CA LYS A 42 -6.72 -12.04 -5.89
C LYS A 42 -5.44 -11.99 -6.72
N GLN A 43 -5.46 -11.33 -7.89
CA GLN A 43 -4.30 -11.23 -8.77
C GLN A 43 -3.28 -10.24 -8.20
N ALA A 44 -3.74 -9.19 -7.51
CA ALA A 44 -2.89 -8.21 -6.83
C ALA A 44 -2.20 -8.72 -5.54
N LYS A 45 -2.31 -10.01 -5.20
CA LYS A 45 -1.72 -10.57 -3.98
C LYS A 45 -0.19 -10.48 -3.97
N ALA A 46 0.47 -10.82 -5.09
CA ALA A 46 1.93 -10.74 -5.19
C ALA A 46 2.40 -9.30 -5.00
N LEU A 47 1.80 -8.39 -5.77
CA LEU A 47 1.99 -6.95 -5.68
C LEU A 47 1.83 -6.40 -4.24
N ALA A 48 0.80 -6.84 -3.51
CA ALA A 48 0.60 -6.42 -2.12
C ALA A 48 1.73 -6.89 -1.19
N ASN A 49 2.25 -8.10 -1.38
CA ASN A 49 3.37 -8.58 -0.58
C ASN A 49 4.64 -7.79 -0.89
N ASP A 50 4.92 -7.48 -2.15
CA ASP A 50 6.11 -6.70 -2.53
C ASP A 50 6.07 -5.29 -1.92
N PHE A 51 4.89 -4.66 -1.89
CA PHE A 51 4.71 -3.38 -1.19
C PHE A 51 4.88 -3.49 0.33
N ALA A 52 4.39 -4.57 0.94
CA ALA A 52 4.58 -4.82 2.37
C ALA A 52 6.05 -5.04 2.71
N ASP A 53 6.78 -5.80 1.89
CA ASP A 53 8.21 -6.07 2.07
C ASP A 53 9.03 -4.79 1.89
N TYR A 54 8.71 -3.97 0.89
CA TYR A 54 9.32 -2.66 0.71
C TYR A 54 9.10 -1.75 1.93
N TRP A 55 7.84 -1.61 2.37
CA TRP A 55 7.52 -0.78 3.53
C TRP A 55 8.22 -1.28 4.80
N LEU A 56 8.27 -2.60 5.02
CA LEU A 56 9.02 -3.19 6.12
C LEU A 56 10.52 -2.87 6.02
N SER A 57 11.08 -2.86 4.82
CA SER A 57 12.49 -2.53 4.65
C SER A 57 12.80 -1.04 4.90
N GLU A 58 11.89 -0.14 4.53
CA GLU A 58 12.15 1.31 4.52
C GLU A 58 11.66 2.03 5.80
N TYR A 59 10.51 1.62 6.35
CA TYR A 59 9.75 2.40 7.32
C TYR A 59 9.48 1.71 8.66
N SER A 60 9.72 0.39 8.76
CA SER A 60 9.55 -0.37 10.01
C SER A 60 10.54 0.03 11.10
N GLU A 61 10.41 -0.61 12.27
CA GLU A 61 11.30 -0.41 13.44
C GLU A 61 11.20 1.02 14.00
N GLY A 62 10.03 1.64 13.85
CA GLY A 62 9.74 2.98 14.36
C GLY A 62 10.34 4.12 13.54
N ARG A 63 10.81 3.86 12.30
CA ARG A 63 11.23 4.92 11.36
C ARG A 63 10.08 5.77 10.85
N GLN A 64 8.85 5.26 10.91
CA GLN A 64 7.63 5.99 10.59
C GLN A 64 6.62 5.93 11.76
N LYS A 65 5.79 6.97 11.90
CA LYS A 65 4.67 6.92 12.86
C LYS A 65 3.61 5.93 12.40
N LYS A 66 2.86 5.37 13.35
CA LYS A 66 1.86 4.35 13.08
C LYS A 66 0.72 4.85 12.19
N GLU A 67 0.27 6.07 12.42
CA GLU A 67 -0.77 6.70 11.61
C GLU A 67 -0.27 6.96 10.19
N GLU A 68 0.96 7.45 10.05
CA GLU A 68 1.61 7.66 8.74
C GLU A 68 1.79 6.33 7.98
N ALA A 69 2.06 5.23 8.68
CA ALA A 69 2.11 3.88 8.10
C ALA A 69 0.75 3.41 7.57
N VAL A 70 -0.32 3.60 8.34
CA VAL A 70 -1.69 3.26 7.91
C VAL A 70 -2.08 4.08 6.68
N GLU A 71 -1.78 5.38 6.67
CA GLU A 71 -2.00 6.26 5.52
C GLU A 71 -1.20 5.81 4.28
N TRP A 72 0.05 5.40 4.46
CA TRP A 72 0.89 4.92 3.37
C TRP A 72 0.26 3.70 2.67
N PHE A 73 -0.12 2.68 3.45
CA PHE A 73 -0.80 1.49 2.90
C PHE A 73 -2.18 1.80 2.33
N TYR A 74 -2.91 2.76 2.91
CA TYR A 74 -4.19 3.20 2.37
C TYR A 74 -4.03 3.84 0.99
N LYS A 75 -3.01 4.67 0.79
CA LYS A 75 -2.67 5.24 -0.53
C LYS A 75 -2.27 4.16 -1.54
N ILE A 76 -1.49 3.16 -1.14
CA ILE A 76 -1.14 2.04 -2.03
C ILE A 76 -2.39 1.24 -2.39
N PHE A 77 -3.26 0.94 -1.43
CA PHE A 77 -4.51 0.25 -1.74
C PHE A 77 -5.40 1.11 -2.64
N SER A 78 -5.44 2.43 -2.43
CA SER A 78 -6.15 3.37 -3.31
C SER A 78 -5.60 3.33 -4.74
N LEU A 79 -4.29 3.22 -4.90
CA LEU A 79 -3.65 3.05 -6.20
C LEU A 79 -4.05 1.74 -6.88
N ILE A 80 -3.99 0.62 -6.15
CA ILE A 80 -4.37 -0.71 -6.64
C ILE A 80 -5.88 -0.77 -6.95
N ALA A 81 -6.72 -0.08 -6.19
CA ALA A 81 -8.16 -0.09 -6.42
C ALA A 81 -8.61 0.87 -7.52
N GLY A 82 -7.70 1.69 -8.09
CA GLY A 82 -8.05 2.75 -9.05
C GLY A 82 -8.77 3.95 -8.42
N ASN A 83 -8.65 4.11 -7.10
CA ASN A 83 -9.26 5.19 -6.30
C ASN A 83 -8.21 6.21 -5.81
N PHE A 84 -7.08 6.34 -6.51
CA PHE A 84 -6.01 7.25 -6.11
C PHE A 84 -6.40 8.71 -6.35
N GLU A 85 -6.75 9.43 -5.29
CA GLU A 85 -7.27 10.79 -5.36
C GLU A 85 -6.17 11.85 -5.61
N LYS A 86 -6.57 13.03 -6.08
CA LYS A 86 -5.65 14.10 -6.51
C LYS A 86 -4.75 14.64 -5.39
N ASP A 87 -5.24 14.62 -4.16
CA ASP A 87 -4.52 15.03 -2.95
C ASP A 87 -3.67 13.90 -2.34
N MET A 88 -3.82 12.66 -2.80
CA MET A 88 -2.91 11.58 -2.47
C MET A 88 -1.60 11.72 -3.25
N ASP A 89 -0.49 11.52 -2.57
CA ASP A 89 0.85 11.50 -3.15
C ASP A 89 1.82 10.72 -2.26
N PHE A 90 2.95 10.35 -2.85
CA PHE A 90 4.09 9.74 -2.19
C PHE A 90 5.36 10.59 -2.39
N PRO A 91 6.35 10.48 -1.48
CA PRO A 91 7.72 10.94 -1.74
C PRO A 91 8.27 10.44 -3.08
N GLN A 92 9.29 11.11 -3.60
CA GLN A 92 9.87 10.76 -4.90
C GLN A 92 10.50 9.36 -4.88
N GLU A 93 11.18 9.04 -3.78
CA GLU A 93 11.85 7.76 -3.54
C GLU A 93 10.84 6.60 -3.53
N ASP A 94 9.69 6.80 -2.88
CA ASP A 94 8.59 5.84 -2.88
C ASP A 94 8.03 5.63 -4.28
N TRP A 95 7.85 6.70 -5.08
CA TRP A 95 7.38 6.57 -6.46
C TRP A 95 8.31 5.75 -7.34
N GLU A 96 9.63 5.89 -7.16
CA GLU A 96 10.62 5.08 -7.88
C GLU A 96 10.50 3.60 -7.52
N GLN A 97 10.32 3.28 -6.23
CA GLN A 97 10.13 1.91 -5.78
C GLN A 97 8.78 1.34 -6.20
N ILE A 98 7.72 2.15 -6.14
CA ILE A 98 6.39 1.78 -6.65
C ILE A 98 6.47 1.41 -8.12
N ASN A 99 7.11 2.24 -8.95
CA ASN A 99 7.27 1.96 -10.38
C ASN A 99 8.07 0.67 -10.63
N LEU A 100 9.12 0.41 -9.84
CA LEU A 100 9.92 -0.81 -9.93
C LEU A 100 9.09 -2.06 -9.60
N ILE A 101 8.36 -2.04 -8.48
CA ILE A 101 7.49 -3.14 -8.02
C ILE A 101 6.38 -3.43 -9.04
N ILE A 102 5.72 -2.40 -9.56
CA ILE A 102 4.67 -2.59 -10.58
C ILE A 102 5.27 -3.15 -11.88
N SER A 103 6.45 -2.66 -12.27
CA SER A 103 7.13 -3.14 -13.47
C SER A 103 7.57 -4.60 -13.36
N SER A 104 7.98 -5.07 -12.18
CA SER A 104 8.33 -6.48 -11.96
C SER A 104 7.12 -7.41 -12.03
N GLU A 105 5.95 -6.92 -11.60
CA GLU A 105 4.70 -7.69 -11.61
C GLU A 105 3.85 -7.45 -12.87
N ALA A 106 4.28 -6.61 -13.81
CA ALA A 106 3.45 -6.19 -14.95
C ALA A 106 2.93 -7.35 -15.81
N GLU A 107 3.68 -8.45 -15.93
CA GLU A 107 3.26 -9.64 -16.69
C GLU A 107 2.19 -10.47 -15.97
N SER A 108 2.09 -10.35 -14.64
CA SER A 108 1.18 -11.13 -13.78
C SER A 108 -0.10 -10.37 -13.43
N LEU A 109 -0.08 -9.04 -13.56
CA LEU A 109 -1.19 -8.15 -13.23
C LEU A 109 -2.29 -8.14 -14.28
N ASP A 110 -3.52 -7.93 -13.81
CA ASP A 110 -4.65 -7.61 -14.67
C ASP A 110 -4.36 -6.34 -15.50
N MET A 111 -4.68 -6.39 -16.79
CA MET A 111 -4.32 -5.30 -17.72
C MET A 111 -5.07 -4.01 -17.42
N ASP A 112 -6.31 -4.07 -16.93
CA ASP A 112 -7.09 -2.89 -16.57
C ASP A 112 -6.51 -2.24 -15.30
N LEU A 113 -6.12 -3.07 -14.33
CA LEU A 113 -5.39 -2.62 -13.15
C LEU A 113 -4.07 -1.94 -13.52
N LEU A 114 -3.24 -2.60 -14.33
CA LEU A 114 -1.95 -2.06 -14.77
C LEU A 114 -2.14 -0.72 -15.50
N ASN A 115 -3.10 -0.62 -16.42
CA ASN A 115 -3.40 0.61 -17.14
C ASN A 115 -3.87 1.75 -16.20
N SER A 116 -4.70 1.43 -15.21
CA SER A 116 -5.14 2.39 -14.20
C SER A 116 -3.96 2.95 -13.41
N ILE A 117 -3.08 2.08 -12.94
CA ILE A 117 -1.89 2.49 -12.17
C ILE A 117 -0.93 3.32 -13.05
N MET A 118 -0.65 2.85 -14.27
CA MET A 118 0.24 3.57 -15.20
C MET A 118 -0.28 4.97 -15.54
N THR A 119 -1.60 5.13 -15.67
CA THR A 119 -2.22 6.45 -15.87
C THR A 119 -1.89 7.39 -14.73
N VAL A 120 -2.01 6.94 -13.48
CA VAL A 120 -1.66 7.73 -12.30
C VAL A 120 -0.17 8.10 -12.31
N ILE A 121 0.73 7.14 -12.57
CA ILE A 121 2.18 7.40 -12.58
C ILE A 121 2.55 8.48 -13.62
N VAL A 122 1.97 8.39 -14.82
CA VAL A 122 2.17 9.38 -15.90
C VAL A 122 1.60 10.75 -15.51
N GLU A 123 0.38 10.81 -14.99
CA GLU A 123 -0.26 12.06 -14.57
C GLU A 123 0.54 12.79 -13.48
N ARG A 124 1.16 12.03 -12.57
CA ARG A 124 2.01 12.56 -11.50
C ARG A 124 3.41 12.96 -11.97
N LYS A 125 3.74 12.76 -13.25
CA LYS A 125 5.07 13.03 -13.84
C LYS A 125 6.19 12.31 -13.09
N LYS A 126 5.93 11.06 -12.69
CA LYS A 126 6.87 10.22 -11.95
C LYS A 126 7.67 9.29 -12.87
N ILE A 127 7.74 9.65 -14.15
CA ILE A 127 8.50 9.02 -15.25
C ILE A 127 9.25 10.11 -16.00
#